data_AF-A0A3N7AR98-F1
#
_entry.id   AF-A0A3N7AR98-F1
#
_cell.length_a   1.000
_cell.length_b   1.000
_cell.length_c   1.000
_cell.angle_alpha   90.00
_cell.angle_beta   90.00
_cell.angle_gamma   90.00
#
_symmetry.space_group_name_H-M   'P 1'
#
loop_
_entity.id
_entity.type
_entity.pdbx_description
1 polymer ?
#
loop_
_entity_poly.entity_id
_entity_poly.type
_entity_poly.pdbx_seq_one_letter_code
_entity_poly.pdbx_strand_id
1 'polypeptide(L)'
;MKIEFTKEWCMRMAHLENDAAISAGAFSFDPVLDVEQEEVESFLEEPNIAFGRFVSLIRRKNRLSLERLAEDTDIEIEELVEIEADTRHKPEPRTVYQLANYFKIPRSNLMQIAGLTIPKDIHLHSEAIRFAARSDPNADLSDEERAALEAFVSVLIDKK
;
A
#
# COMPACT_ATOMS: atom_id res chain seq x y z
N MET A 1 -30.69 13.92 -33.60
CA MET A 1 -30.81 14.88 -32.48
C MET A 1 -29.68 15.87 -32.62
N LYS A 2 -29.97 17.17 -32.80
CA LYS A 2 -28.97 18.23 -32.92
C LYS A 2 -28.97 18.97 -31.59
N ILE A 3 -27.88 18.89 -30.83
CA ILE A 3 -27.74 19.65 -29.60
C ILE A 3 -27.18 21.02 -30.02
N GLU A 4 -27.93 22.09 -29.79
CA GLU A 4 -27.49 23.45 -30.05
C GLU A 4 -27.02 24.06 -28.73
N PHE A 5 -25.70 24.23 -28.59
CA PHE A 5 -25.12 24.92 -27.45
C PHE A 5 -25.12 26.43 -27.74
N THR A 6 -25.82 27.20 -26.91
CA THR A 6 -25.87 28.66 -27.05
C THR A 6 -24.58 29.29 -26.51
N LYS A 7 -24.27 30.51 -26.98
CA LYS A 7 -23.11 31.26 -26.52
C LYS A 7 -23.17 31.51 -25.01
N GLU A 8 -24.34 31.82 -24.46
CA GLU A 8 -24.46 32.02 -23.00
C GLU A 8 -24.15 30.75 -22.22
N TRP A 9 -24.56 29.58 -22.75
CA TRP A 9 -24.28 28.30 -22.12
C TRP A 9 -22.77 28.03 -22.07
N CYS A 10 -22.06 28.20 -23.19
CA CYS A 10 -20.59 28.00 -23.23
C CYS A 10 -19.85 28.94 -22.27
N MET A 11 -20.24 30.22 -22.22
CA MET A 11 -19.60 31.21 -21.33
C MET A 11 -19.83 30.90 -19.85
N ARG A 12 -21.02 30.40 -19.51
CA ARG A 12 -21.35 29.97 -18.15
C ARG A 12 -20.55 28.73 -17.74
N MET A 13 -20.41 27.74 -18.62
CA MET A 13 -19.62 26.54 -18.32
C MET A 13 -18.13 26.86 -18.16
N ALA A 14 -17.58 27.74 -19.00
CA ALA A 14 -16.19 28.19 -18.86
C ALA A 14 -15.90 28.89 -17.51
N HIS A 15 -16.85 29.68 -16.99
CA HIS A 15 -16.71 30.28 -15.65
C HIS A 15 -16.75 29.24 -14.53
N LEU A 16 -17.54 28.17 -14.68
CA LEU A 16 -17.59 27.08 -13.70
C LEU A 16 -16.28 26.29 -13.66
N GLU A 17 -15.57 26.20 -14.78
CA GLU A 17 -14.28 25.50 -14.89
C GLU A 17 -13.09 26.32 -14.33
N ASN A 18 -13.29 27.59 -13.96
CA ASN A 18 -12.34 28.46 -13.23
C ASN A 18 -10.87 28.39 -13.68
N ASP A 19 -10.63 28.35 -15.00
CA ASP A 19 -9.30 28.18 -15.62
C ASP A 19 -8.48 27.00 -15.07
N ALA A 20 -9.16 25.98 -14.52
CA ALA A 20 -8.51 24.77 -14.06
C ALA A 20 -7.88 24.05 -15.26
N ALA A 21 -6.61 23.67 -15.11
CA ALA A 21 -5.91 22.92 -16.16
C ALA A 21 -6.57 21.54 -16.34
N ILE A 22 -7.32 21.36 -17.43
CA ILE A 22 -7.89 20.06 -17.77
C ILE A 22 -6.77 19.19 -18.34
N SER A 23 -6.35 18.19 -17.58
CA SER A 23 -5.42 17.14 -18.03
C SER A 23 -6.20 15.91 -18.49
N ALA A 24 -5.79 15.31 -19.61
CA ALA A 24 -6.28 14.01 -20.03
C ALA A 24 -5.34 12.93 -19.49
N GLY A 25 -5.65 12.39 -18.31
CA GLY A 25 -4.84 11.35 -17.65
C GLY A 25 -5.13 11.23 -16.15
N ALA A 26 -4.19 10.63 -15.41
CA ALA A 26 -4.30 10.39 -13.97
C ALA A 26 -4.44 11.66 -13.10
N PHE A 27 -4.28 12.85 -13.69
CA PHE A 27 -4.46 14.16 -13.07
C PHE A 27 -5.73 14.87 -13.55
N SER A 28 -6.71 14.13 -14.06
CA SER A 28 -8.01 14.71 -14.39
C SER A 28 -8.71 15.16 -13.10
N PHE A 29 -9.14 16.42 -13.08
CA PHE A 29 -9.93 16.97 -11.99
C PHE A 29 -11.35 16.40 -12.12
N ASP A 30 -11.69 15.41 -11.28
CA ASP A 30 -13.06 14.89 -11.18
C ASP A 30 -13.87 15.82 -10.25
N PRO A 31 -14.86 16.56 -10.75
CA PRO A 31 -15.62 17.52 -9.93
C PRO A 31 -16.48 16.86 -8.84
N VAL A 32 -16.49 15.52 -8.73
CA VAL A 32 -17.28 14.77 -7.74
C VAL A 32 -16.41 14.23 -6.59
N LEU A 33 -15.08 14.27 -6.69
CA LEU A 33 -14.17 13.72 -5.68
C LEU A 33 -13.55 14.83 -4.83
N ASP A 34 -14.40 15.45 -4.00
CA ASP A 34 -14.00 16.24 -2.84
C ASP A 34 -13.87 15.30 -1.63
N VAL A 35 -13.16 14.18 -1.81
CA VAL A 35 -12.71 13.35 -0.69
C VAL A 35 -11.41 13.97 -0.23
N GLU A 36 -11.50 14.68 0.89
CA GLU A 36 -10.42 15.40 1.57
C GLU A 36 -9.10 14.60 1.47
N GLN A 37 -8.10 15.18 0.80
CA GLN A 37 -6.79 14.54 0.57
C GLN A 37 -6.15 14.02 1.88
N GLU A 38 -6.47 14.64 3.01
CA GLU A 38 -6.03 14.25 4.34
C GLU A 38 -6.58 12.87 4.79
N GLU A 39 -7.82 12.52 4.44
CA GLU A 39 -8.37 11.20 4.77
C GLU A 39 -7.63 10.11 4.00
N VAL A 40 -7.39 10.33 2.70
CA VAL A 40 -6.70 9.35 1.82
C VAL A 40 -5.24 9.12 2.24
N GLU A 41 -4.54 10.16 2.69
CA GLU A 41 -3.18 10.02 3.22
C GLU A 41 -3.17 9.16 4.50
N SER A 42 -4.11 9.39 5.43
CA SER A 42 -4.22 8.56 6.65
C SER A 42 -4.51 7.08 6.34
N PHE A 43 -5.33 6.80 5.32
CA PHE A 43 -5.62 5.44 4.86
C PHE A 43 -4.41 4.71 4.25
N LEU A 44 -3.37 5.43 3.83
CA LEU A 44 -2.17 4.85 3.20
C LEU A 44 -0.99 4.69 4.18
N GLU A 45 -0.98 5.42 5.30
CA GLU A 45 0.10 5.32 6.30
C GLU A 45 0.01 4.04 7.15
N GLU A 46 -1.19 3.65 7.58
CA GLU A 46 -1.43 2.44 8.35
C GLU A 46 -1.01 1.13 7.64
N PRO A 47 -1.30 0.92 6.35
CA PRO A 47 -0.84 -0.28 5.65
C PRO A 47 0.69 -0.35 5.56
N ASN A 48 1.41 0.76 5.40
CA ASN A 48 2.89 0.76 5.38
C ASN A 48 3.49 0.20 6.68
N ILE A 49 2.89 0.53 7.83
CA ILE A 49 3.29 -0.05 9.13
C ILE A 49 3.12 -1.57 9.10
N ALA A 50 2.00 -2.07 8.59
CA ALA A 50 1.74 -3.50 8.46
C ALA A 50 2.76 -4.19 7.54
N PHE A 51 3.14 -3.54 6.44
CA PHE A 51 4.13 -4.06 5.50
C PHE A 51 5.52 -4.20 6.12
N GLY A 52 6.05 -3.16 6.76
CA GLY A 52 7.36 -3.21 7.42
C GLY A 52 7.43 -4.29 8.50
N ARG A 53 6.37 -4.38 9.33
CA ARG A 53 6.22 -5.42 10.37
C ARG A 53 6.15 -6.82 9.75
N PHE A 54 5.42 -6.97 8.66
CA PHE A 54 5.32 -8.23 7.94
C PHE A 54 6.69 -8.70 7.45
N VAL A 55 7.46 -7.83 6.78
CA VAL A 55 8.79 -8.15 6.26
C VAL A 55 9.73 -8.56 7.40
N SER A 56 9.76 -7.80 8.50
CA SER A 56 10.61 -8.12 9.64
C SER A 56 10.24 -9.47 10.28
N LEU A 57 8.95 -9.71 10.54
CA LEU A 57 8.49 -10.93 11.21
C LEU A 57 8.65 -12.17 10.31
N ILE A 58 8.34 -12.09 9.01
CA ILE A 58 8.50 -13.24 8.10
C ILE A 58 9.97 -13.58 7.88
N ARG A 59 10.86 -12.58 7.80
CA ARG A 59 12.31 -12.77 7.74
C ARG A 59 12.83 -13.46 8.99
N ARG A 60 12.42 -12.99 10.18
CA ARG A 60 12.80 -13.58 11.48
C ARG A 60 12.26 -14.99 11.66
N LYS A 61 11.01 -15.27 11.23
CA LYS A 61 10.42 -16.61 11.19
C LYS A 61 11.27 -17.57 10.36
N ASN A 62 11.81 -17.10 9.24
CA ASN A 62 12.67 -17.88 8.35
C ASN A 62 14.15 -17.89 8.77
N ARG A 63 14.50 -17.25 9.89
CA ARG A 63 15.88 -17.11 10.41
C ARG A 63 16.85 -16.48 9.41
N LEU A 64 16.36 -15.54 8.61
CA LEU A 64 17.15 -14.82 7.62
C LEU A 64 17.74 -13.56 8.25
N SER A 65 19.02 -13.27 7.96
CA SER A 65 19.58 -11.94 8.20
C SER A 65 19.10 -10.96 7.13
N LEU A 66 19.25 -9.65 7.38
CA LEU A 66 18.90 -8.63 6.38
C LEU A 66 19.78 -8.77 5.13
N GLU A 67 21.08 -9.01 5.32
CA GLU A 67 22.04 -9.22 4.23
C GLU A 67 21.65 -10.43 3.38
N ARG A 68 21.22 -11.51 4.03
CA ARG A 68 20.84 -12.73 3.31
C ARG A 68 19.55 -12.54 2.53
N LEU A 69 18.57 -11.83 3.09
CA LEU A 69 17.35 -11.49 2.37
C LEU A 69 17.65 -10.59 1.16
N ALA A 70 18.49 -9.56 1.34
CA ALA A 70 18.93 -8.67 0.27
C ALA A 70 19.56 -9.45 -0.88
N GLU A 71 20.52 -10.32 -0.57
CA GLU A 71 21.22 -11.15 -1.56
C GLU A 71 20.27 -12.11 -2.29
N ASP A 72 19.41 -12.81 -1.56
CA ASP A 72 18.50 -13.81 -2.15
C ASP A 72 17.39 -13.16 -3.02
N THR A 73 17.07 -11.89 -2.78
CA THR A 73 15.99 -11.16 -3.47
C THR A 73 16.45 -10.14 -4.50
N ASP A 74 17.76 -9.87 -4.58
CA ASP A 74 18.34 -8.79 -5.40
C ASP A 74 17.73 -7.42 -5.04
N ILE A 75 17.64 -7.13 -3.74
CA ILE A 75 17.18 -5.87 -3.17
C ILE A 75 18.36 -5.20 -2.45
N GLU A 76 18.46 -3.88 -2.52
CA GLU A 76 19.47 -3.12 -1.76
C GLU A 76 19.22 -3.25 -0.25
N ILE A 77 20.29 -3.44 0.52
CA ILE A 77 20.15 -3.62 1.97
C ILE A 77 19.59 -2.38 2.67
N GLU A 78 19.90 -1.19 2.16
CA GLU A 78 19.41 0.10 2.69
C GLU A 78 17.89 0.18 2.59
N GLU A 79 17.33 -0.19 1.44
CA GLU A 79 15.87 -0.29 1.23
C GLU A 79 15.21 -1.23 2.25
N LEU A 80 15.80 -2.40 2.52
CA LEU A 80 15.25 -3.33 3.54
C LEU A 80 15.35 -2.77 4.96
N VAL A 81 16.42 -2.03 5.27
CA VAL A 81 16.57 -1.35 6.56
C VAL A 81 15.50 -0.29 6.73
N GLU A 82 15.26 0.54 5.72
CA GLU A 82 14.24 1.58 5.73
C GLU A 82 12.84 0.97 5.87
N ILE A 83 12.54 -0.11 5.14
CA ILE A 83 11.26 -0.85 5.25
C ILE A 83 11.00 -1.36 6.66
N GLU A 84 12.01 -1.90 7.35
CA GLU A 84 11.82 -2.44 8.70
C GLU A 84 11.89 -1.38 9.81
N ALA A 85 12.59 -0.26 9.59
CA ALA A 85 12.87 0.75 10.61
C ALA A 85 11.97 1.99 10.54
N ASP A 86 11.63 2.49 9.35
CA ASP A 86 10.79 3.67 9.17
C ASP A 86 9.41 3.31 8.64
N THR A 87 8.41 3.49 9.48
CA THR A 87 7.00 3.23 9.14
C THR A 87 6.45 4.13 8.05
N ARG A 88 7.10 5.27 7.78
CA ARG A 88 6.71 6.23 6.73
C ARG A 88 7.44 5.98 5.42
N HIS A 89 8.41 5.07 5.41
CA HIS A 89 9.11 4.72 4.18
C HIS A 89 8.15 4.10 3.19
N LYS A 90 8.24 4.55 1.94
CA LYS A 90 7.43 4.02 0.85
C LYS A 90 8.32 3.14 -0.04
N PRO A 91 8.15 1.81 0.01
CA PRO A 91 9.01 0.89 -0.72
C PRO A 91 8.84 1.04 -2.23
N GLU A 92 9.86 0.69 -2.99
CA GLU A 92 9.72 0.66 -4.44
C GLU A 92 8.79 -0.48 -4.89
N PRO A 93 7.97 -0.28 -5.96
CA PRO A 93 7.16 -1.35 -6.53
C PRO A 93 7.96 -2.60 -6.93
N ARG A 94 9.22 -2.41 -7.36
CA ARG A 94 10.16 -3.50 -7.67
C ARG A 94 10.49 -4.31 -6.43
N THR A 95 10.83 -3.65 -5.33
CA THR A 95 11.12 -4.26 -4.02
C THR A 95 9.96 -5.13 -3.55
N VAL A 96 8.75 -4.57 -3.55
CA VAL A 96 7.54 -5.30 -3.14
C VAL A 96 7.28 -6.51 -4.06
N TYR A 97 7.52 -6.37 -5.37
CA TYR A 97 7.40 -7.47 -6.31
C TYR A 97 8.41 -8.61 -6.04
N GLN A 98 9.67 -8.27 -5.75
CA GLN A 98 10.72 -9.24 -5.43
C GLN A 98 10.41 -9.99 -4.13
N LEU A 99 10.02 -9.28 -3.08
CA LEU A 99 9.60 -9.87 -1.79
C LEU A 99 8.38 -10.79 -1.95
N ALA A 100 7.38 -10.36 -2.71
CA ALA A 100 6.20 -11.18 -2.99
C ALA A 100 6.56 -12.51 -3.66
N ASN A 101 7.47 -12.48 -4.64
CA ASN A 101 7.93 -13.70 -5.31
C ASN A 101 8.72 -14.62 -4.40
N TYR A 102 9.61 -14.06 -3.57
CA TYR A 102 10.46 -14.81 -2.67
C TYR A 102 9.64 -15.52 -1.58
N PHE A 103 8.74 -14.79 -0.92
CA PHE A 103 7.87 -15.34 0.13
C PHE A 103 6.63 -16.05 -0.41
N LYS A 104 6.46 -16.11 -1.75
CA LYS A 104 5.31 -16.71 -2.44
C LYS A 104 3.96 -16.15 -2.00
N ILE A 105 3.90 -14.84 -1.82
CA ILE A 105 2.69 -14.10 -1.49
C ILE A 105 2.08 -13.51 -2.78
N PRO A 106 0.74 -13.48 -2.92
CA PRO A 106 0.09 -12.79 -4.03
C PRO A 106 0.54 -11.33 -4.13
N ARG A 107 1.16 -10.98 -5.27
CA ARG A 107 1.74 -9.65 -5.54
C ARG A 107 0.75 -8.51 -5.32
N SER A 108 -0.50 -8.71 -5.76
CA SER A 108 -1.57 -7.71 -5.61
C SER A 108 -1.89 -7.40 -4.15
N ASN A 109 -1.79 -8.39 -3.27
CA ASN A 109 -2.09 -8.23 -1.86
C ASN A 109 -0.91 -7.55 -1.16
N LEU A 110 0.32 -7.97 -1.50
CA LEU A 110 1.51 -7.33 -0.95
C LEU A 110 1.64 -5.86 -1.39
N MET A 111 1.27 -5.51 -2.63
CA MET A 111 1.23 -4.12 -3.11
C MET A 111 0.15 -3.26 -2.44
N GLN A 112 -0.98 -3.85 -2.05
CA GLN A 112 -2.02 -3.13 -1.30
C GLN A 112 -1.55 -2.80 0.11
N ILE A 113 -0.95 -3.76 0.81
CA ILE A 113 -0.45 -3.51 2.16
C ILE A 113 0.79 -2.63 2.15
N ALA A 114 1.57 -2.59 1.08
CA ALA A 114 2.70 -1.66 0.96
C ALA A 114 2.28 -0.22 0.59
N GLY A 115 0.98 0.09 0.62
CA GLY A 115 0.46 1.44 0.30
C GLY A 115 0.70 1.87 -1.16
N LEU A 116 1.04 0.93 -2.05
CA LEU A 116 1.35 1.22 -3.47
C LEU A 116 0.13 1.18 -4.38
N THR A 117 -0.97 0.62 -3.91
CA THR A 117 -2.21 0.49 -4.68
C THR A 117 -3.42 0.75 -3.80
N ILE A 118 -4.49 1.26 -4.41
CA ILE A 118 -5.77 1.47 -3.72
C ILE A 118 -6.30 0.12 -3.22
N PRO A 119 -6.69 -0.01 -1.94
CA PRO A 119 -7.27 -1.22 -1.40
C PRO A 119 -8.51 -1.62 -2.20
N LYS A 120 -8.46 -2.78 -2.85
CA LYS A 120 -9.63 -3.38 -3.50
C LYS A 120 -10.44 -4.21 -2.51
N ASP A 121 -9.79 -4.65 -1.44
CA ASP A 121 -10.36 -5.51 -0.42
C ASP A 121 -10.31 -4.85 0.95
N ILE A 122 -11.46 -4.40 1.42
CA ILE A 122 -11.66 -3.81 2.74
C ILE A 122 -11.31 -4.83 3.84
N HIS A 123 -11.54 -6.12 3.60
CA HIS A 123 -11.21 -7.16 4.58
C HIS A 123 -9.70 -7.27 4.77
N LEU A 124 -8.94 -7.37 3.67
CA LEU A 124 -7.47 -7.38 3.71
C LEU A 124 -6.90 -6.15 4.42
N HIS A 125 -7.44 -4.96 4.14
CA HIS A 125 -7.04 -3.73 4.81
C HIS A 125 -7.29 -3.80 6.32
N SER A 126 -8.48 -4.23 6.74
CA SER A 126 -8.82 -4.37 8.16
C SER A 126 -7.96 -5.39 8.90
N GLU A 127 -7.53 -6.46 8.22
CA GLU A 127 -6.63 -7.47 8.77
C GLU A 127 -5.19 -6.95 8.85
N ALA A 128 -4.75 -6.13 7.89
CA ALA A 128 -3.45 -5.46 7.94
C ALA A 128 -3.34 -4.52 9.15
N ILE A 129 -4.38 -3.73 9.43
CA ILE A 129 -4.45 -2.87 10.63
C ILE A 129 -4.40 -3.72 11.91
N ARG A 130 -5.20 -4.77 11.99
CA ARG A 130 -5.22 -5.67 13.16
C ARG A 130 -3.89 -6.39 13.37
N PHE A 131 -3.26 -6.82 12.28
CA PHE A 131 -1.93 -7.41 12.31
C PHE A 131 -0.92 -6.40 12.84
N ALA A 132 -0.88 -5.19 12.29
CA ALA A 132 -0.02 -4.12 12.77
C ALA A 132 -0.21 -3.92 14.28
N ALA A 133 -1.43 -3.69 14.76
CA ALA A 133 -1.71 -3.47 16.19
C ALA A 133 -1.20 -4.58 17.14
N ARG A 134 -1.03 -5.83 16.65
CA ARG A 134 -0.58 -7.00 17.43
C ARG A 134 0.89 -7.36 17.27
N SER A 135 1.59 -6.74 16.32
CA SER A 135 2.97 -7.06 15.98
C SER A 135 3.90 -5.90 16.36
N ASP A 136 4.47 -5.93 17.56
CA ASP A 136 5.51 -4.98 17.95
C ASP A 136 6.89 -5.61 17.67
N PRO A 137 7.76 -5.01 16.83
CA PRO A 137 9.04 -5.62 16.47
C PRO A 137 10.08 -5.71 17.61
N ASN A 138 9.79 -5.21 18.82
CA ASN A 138 10.78 -4.95 19.87
C ASN A 138 11.25 -6.15 20.74
N ALA A 139 10.94 -7.40 20.43
CA ALA A 139 11.47 -8.56 21.17
C ALA A 139 11.56 -9.84 20.33
N ASP A 140 12.15 -10.91 20.89
CA ASP A 140 12.07 -12.28 20.36
C ASP A 140 10.63 -12.65 20.01
N LEU A 141 10.44 -13.32 18.87
CA LEU A 141 9.12 -13.56 18.28
C LEU A 141 8.20 -14.21 19.32
N SER A 142 7.25 -13.46 19.85
CA SER A 142 6.32 -13.99 20.84
C SER A 142 5.40 -15.03 20.20
N ASP A 143 4.85 -15.93 20.99
CA ASP A 143 3.85 -16.90 20.49
C ASP A 143 2.64 -16.17 19.88
N GLU A 144 2.30 -14.99 20.40
CA GLU A 144 1.24 -14.12 19.89
C GLU A 144 1.59 -13.52 18.54
N GLU A 145 2.82 -13.00 18.36
CA GLU A 145 3.30 -12.48 17.08
C GLU A 145 3.36 -13.55 16.00
N ARG A 146 3.78 -14.78 16.37
CA ARG A 146 3.79 -15.90 15.44
C ARG A 146 2.38 -16.23 14.97
N ALA A 147 1.43 -16.32 15.90
CA ALA A 147 0.04 -16.58 15.59
C ALA A 147 -0.57 -15.46 14.72
N ALA A 148 -0.26 -14.20 15.04
CA ALA A 148 -0.69 -13.05 14.24
C ALA A 148 -0.11 -13.09 12.82
N LEU A 149 1.18 -13.40 12.66
CA LEU A 149 1.83 -13.55 11.37
C LEU A 149 1.20 -14.68 10.55
N GLU A 150 0.93 -15.84 11.18
CA GLU A 150 0.32 -16.98 10.48
C GLU A 150 -1.11 -16.69 10.01
N ALA A 151 -1.92 -16.08 10.86
CA ALA A 151 -3.26 -15.62 10.49
C ALA A 151 -3.21 -14.56 9.37
N PHE A 152 -2.24 -13.66 9.41
CA PHE A 152 -2.12 -12.63 8.37
C PHE A 152 -1.62 -13.22 7.05
N VAL A 153 -0.66 -14.14 7.08
CA VAL A 153 -0.20 -14.87 5.89
C VAL A 153 -1.33 -15.67 5.27
N SER A 154 -2.22 -16.29 6.07
CA SER A 154 -3.37 -17.00 5.51
C SER A 154 -4.31 -16.04 4.79
N VAL A 155 -4.59 -14.86 5.34
CA VAL A 155 -5.39 -13.82 4.65
C VAL A 155 -4.71 -13.34 3.36
N LEU A 156 -3.39 -13.20 3.36
CA LEU A 156 -2.64 -12.78 2.18
C LEU A 156 -2.65 -13.83 1.07
N ILE A 157 -2.63 -15.11 1.41
CA ILE A 157 -2.61 -16.24 0.45
C ILE A 157 -4.03 -16.64 0.04
N ASP A 158 -4.99 -16.58 0.94
CA ASP A 158 -6.40 -16.87 0.66
C ASP A 158 -6.99 -15.74 -0.18
N LYS A 159 -6.77 -15.85 -1.49
CA LYS A 159 -7.71 -15.34 -2.48
C LYS A 159 -7.73 -16.13 -3.77
N LYS A 160 -8.87 -16.83 -3.92
CA LYS A 160 -9.53 -17.14 -5.19
C LYS A 160 -10.17 -15.89 -5.77
#